data_AF-A0A3D4UWW8-F1
#
_entry.id   AF-A0A3D4UWW8-F1
#
_cell.length_a   1.000
_cell.length_b   1.000
_cell.length_c   1.000
_cell.angle_alpha   90.00
_cell.angle_beta   90.00
_cell.angle_gamma   90.00
#
_symmetry.space_group_name_H-M   'P 1'
#
loop_
_entity.id
_entity.type
_entity.pdbx_description
1 polymer ?
#
loop_
_entity_poly.entity_id
_entity_poly.type
_entity_poly.pdbx_seq_one_letter_code
_entity_poly.pdbx_strand_id
1 'polypeptide(L)' 'MDIKFVKRSAINSSKKRNSKFKPLLEAIDKLKPGGQAIEVSYTSDKNVNSMRTAVYQHSRVKNIKIKSKKDPSIKK' A
#
# COMPACT_ATOMS: atom_id res chain seq x y z
N MET A 1 23.38 23.59 -25.89
CA MET A 1 23.09 22.72 -24.74
C MET A 1 22.88 21.31 -25.27
N ASP A 2 23.73 20.36 -24.88
CA ASP A 2 23.69 18.98 -25.40
C ASP A 2 22.65 18.16 -24.63
N ILE A 3 21.40 18.15 -25.12
CA ILE A 3 20.29 17.47 -24.46
C ILE A 3 20.24 16.02 -24.94
N LYS A 4 20.70 15.08 -24.11
CA LYS A 4 20.60 13.64 -24.39
C LYS A 4 19.21 13.11 -24.02
N PHE A 5 18.40 12.81 -25.04
CA PHE A 5 17.09 12.18 -24.86
C PHE A 5 17.25 10.70 -24.52
N VAL A 6 17.00 10.33 -23.27
CA VAL A 6 16.96 8.93 -22.83
C VAL A 6 15.57 8.34 -22.99
N LYS A 7 15.50 7.07 -23.41
CA LYS A 7 14.23 6.33 -23.54
C LYS A 7 13.56 6.23 -22.16
N ARG A 8 12.25 6.50 -22.10
CA ARG A 8 11.44 6.47 -20.86
C ARG A 8 11.51 5.12 -20.12
N SER A 9 11.75 4.02 -20.84
CA SER A 9 11.98 2.68 -20.29
C SER A 9 13.26 2.57 -19.46
N ALA A 10 14.30 3.37 -19.74
CA ALA A 10 15.54 3.41 -18.95
C ALA A 10 15.40 4.22 -17.65
N ILE A 11 14.35 5.05 -17.55
CA ILE A 11 13.98 5.83 -16.35
C ILE A 11 13.13 4.98 -15.38
N ASN A 12 12.83 3.71 -15.72
CA ASN A 12 12.17 2.76 -14.82
C ASN A 12 13.08 2.25 -13.69
N SER A 13 14.18 2.94 -13.37
CA SER A 13 14.78 2.88 -12.04
C SER A 13 13.84 3.57 -11.04
N SER A 14 12.66 2.97 -10.86
CA SER A 14 11.82 3.17 -9.71
C SER A 14 12.64 2.72 -8.52
N LYS A 15 13.41 3.66 -7.96
CA LYS A 15 13.75 3.66 -6.54
C LYS A 15 12.38 3.53 -5.88
N LYS A 16 11.93 2.30 -5.60
CA LYS A 16 10.80 2.03 -4.71
C LYS A 16 11.25 2.62 -3.39
N ARG A 17 11.01 3.92 -3.23
CA ARG A 17 11.18 4.65 -1.98
C ARG A 17 10.43 3.78 -0.99
N ASN A 18 11.13 3.25 0.03
CA ASN A 18 10.51 2.38 1.03
C ASN A 18 9.19 3.05 1.43
N SER A 19 8.07 2.44 1.03
CA SER A 19 6.76 3.04 1.27
C SER A 19 6.61 3.21 2.77
N LYS A 20 6.00 4.31 3.23
CA LYS A 20 5.62 4.48 4.64
C LYS A 20 4.80 3.27 5.15
N PHE A 21 4.14 2.56 4.23
CA PHE A 21 3.31 1.40 4.51
C PHE A 21 4.03 0.05 4.35
N LYS A 22 5.34 0.03 4.09
CA LYS A 22 6.12 -1.22 3.98
C LYS A 22 5.86 -2.22 5.12
N PRO A 23 5.90 -1.84 6.41
CA PRO A 23 5.63 -2.80 7.50
C PRO A 23 4.22 -3.39 7.42
N LEU A 24 3.23 -2.61 6.99
CA LEU A 24 1.86 -3.10 6.79
C LEU A 24 1.78 -4.09 5.63
N LEU A 25 2.46 -3.80 4.51
CA LEU A 25 2.47 -4.68 3.34
C LEU A 25 3.15 -6.02 3.64
N GLU A 26 4.24 -6.00 4.41
CA GLU A 26 4.92 -7.22 4.88
C GLU A 26 4.06 -8.02 5.86
N ALA A 27 3.31 -7.35 6.73
CA ALA A 27 2.36 -8.02 7.62
C ALA A 27 1.21 -8.68 6.84
N ILE A 28 0.72 -8.00 5.78
CA ILE A 28 -0.27 -8.56 4.86
C ILE A 28 0.24 -9.81 4.15
N ASP A 29 1.51 -9.84 3.76
CA ASP A 29 2.10 -11.00 3.10
C ASP A 29 2.17 -12.24 4.00
N LYS A 30 2.18 -12.03 5.32
CA LYS A 30 2.18 -13.10 6.32
C LYS A 30 0.78 -13.55 6.73
N LEU A 31 -0.28 -12.85 6.28
CA LEU A 31 -1.65 -13.23 6.60
C LEU A 31 -2.03 -14.54 5.89
N LYS A 32 -2.57 -15.48 6.66
CA LYS A 32 -3.17 -16.69 6.11
C LYS A 32 -4.66 -16.47 5.83
N PRO A 33 -5.18 -16.97 4.71
CA PRO A 33 -6.63 -17.06 4.50
C PRO A 33 -7.25 -17.92 5.61
N GLY A 34 -8.37 -17.49 6.19
CA GLY A 34 -9.05 -18.25 7.26
C GLY A 34 -9.45 -17.46 8.50
N GLY A 35 -9.57 -16.13 8.41
CA GLY A 35 -10.10 -15.30 9.49
C GLY A 35 -9.07 -14.47 10.25
N GLN A 36 -7.80 -14.47 9.82
CA GLN A 36 -6.82 -13.54 10.35
C GLN A 36 -7.06 -12.12 9.79
N ALA A 37 -7.02 -11.14 10.67
CA ALA A 37 -7.14 -9.72 10.33
C ALA A 37 -6.01 -8.93 10.98
N ILE A 38 -5.63 -7.82 10.36
CA ILE A 38 -4.68 -6.85 10.93
C ILE A 38 -5.46 -5.62 11.33
N GLU A 39 -5.36 -5.24 12.59
CA GLU A 39 -5.83 -3.96 13.08
C GLU A 39 -4.74 -2.90 12.90
N VAL A 40 -5.12 -1.72 12.41
CA VAL A 40 -4.20 -0.60 12.23
C VAL A 40 -4.83 0.65 12.80
N SER A 41 -4.18 1.22 13.81
CA SER A 41 -4.56 2.52 14.35
C SER A 41 -4.18 3.64 13.38
N TYR A 42 -5.04 4.66 13.29
CA TYR A 42 -4.80 5.81 12.44
C TYR A 42 -5.23 7.09 13.16
N THR A 43 -4.54 8.18 12.88
CA THR A 43 -4.79 9.49 13.50
C THR A 43 -5.64 10.44 12.64
N SER A 44 -5.67 10.19 11.32
CA SER A 44 -6.32 11.02 10.32
C SER A 44 -6.93 10.16 9.21
N ASP A 45 -8.14 10.50 8.77
CA ASP A 45 -8.82 9.81 7.67
C ASP A 45 -8.04 9.88 6.35
N LYS A 46 -7.27 10.95 6.12
CA LYS A 46 -6.40 11.08 4.94
C LYS A 46 -5.32 9.98 4.91
N ASN A 47 -4.84 9.57 6.08
CA ASN A 47 -3.88 8.47 6.21
C ASN A 47 -4.54 7.13 5.88
N VAL A 48 -5.81 6.93 6.26
CA VAL A 48 -6.58 5.71 5.95
C VAL A 48 -6.76 5.53 4.45
N ASN A 49 -7.15 6.58 3.73
CA ASN A 49 -7.35 6.51 2.28
C ASN A 49 -6.04 6.18 1.55
N SER A 50 -4.94 6.84 1.95
CA SER A 50 -3.60 6.55 1.40
C SER A 50 -3.17 5.09 1.66
N MET A 51 -3.44 4.60 2.88
CA MET A 51 -3.15 3.23 3.29
C MET A 51 -3.96 2.21 2.47
N ARG A 52 -5.27 2.43 2.29
CA ARG A 52 -6.14 1.58 1.48
C ARG A 52 -5.63 1.46 0.04
N THR A 53 -5.28 2.59 -0.57
CA THR A 53 -4.74 2.60 -1.94
C THR A 53 -3.47 1.76 -2.03
N ALA A 54 -2.53 1.92 -1.10
CA ALA A 54 -1.30 1.13 -1.07
C ALA A 54 -1.57 -0.38 -0.90
N VAL A 55 -2.48 -0.74 0.00
CA VAL A 55 -2.88 -2.13 0.24
C VAL A 55 -3.52 -2.74 -1.00
N TYR A 56 -4.45 -2.06 -1.65
CA TYR A 56 -5.14 -2.58 -2.84
C TYR A 56 -4.21 -2.68 -4.05
N GLN A 57 -3.29 -1.73 -4.23
CA GLN A 57 -2.27 -1.82 -5.27
C GLN A 57 -1.35 -3.03 -5.03
N HIS A 58 -0.87 -3.23 -3.80
CA HIS A 58 -0.05 -4.39 -3.44
C HIS A 58 -0.80 -5.71 -3.62
N SER A 59 -2.06 -5.75 -3.19
CA SER A 59 -2.93 -6.91 -3.31
C SER A 59 -3.21 -7.28 -4.77
N ARG A 60 -3.39 -6.28 -5.65
CA ARG A 60 -3.58 -6.50 -7.09
C ARG A 60 -2.36 -7.13 -7.75
N VAL A 61 -1.15 -6.72 -7.37
CA VAL A 61 0.10 -7.31 -7.89
C VAL A 61 0.24 -8.77 -7.47
N LYS A 62 -0.21 -9.10 -6.25
CA LYS A 62 -0.11 -10.46 -5.69
C LYS A 62 -1.34 -11.33 -5.93
N ASN A 63 -2.36 -10.80 -6.61
CA ASN A 63 -3.65 -11.45 -6.83
C ASN A 63 -4.34 -11.92 -5.53
N ILE A 64 -4.16 -11.19 -4.42
CA ILE A 64 -4.77 -11.48 -3.12
C ILE A 64 -6.04 -10.65 -2.97
N LYS A 65 -7.14 -11.25 -2.51
CA LYS A 65 -8.38 -10.52 -2.19
C LYS A 65 -8.38 -10.10 -0.73
N ILE A 66 -8.22 -8.81 -0.47
CA ILE A 66 -8.27 -8.22 0.88
C ILE A 66 -9.42 -7.22 0.95
N LYS A 67 -10.18 -7.26 2.04
CA LYS A 67 -11.19 -6.25 2.37
C LYS A 67 -10.69 -5.42 3.53
N SER A 68 -10.90 -4.10 3.46
CA SER A 68 -10.64 -3.21 4.60
C SER A 68 -11.96 -2.60 5.07
N LYS A 69 -12.14 -2.53 6.40
CA LYS A 69 -13.29 -1.88 7.04
C LYS A 69 -12.75 -0.85 8.04
N LYS A 70 -13.41 0.31 8.11
CA LYS A 70 -13.18 1.28 9.19
C LYS A 70 -14.20 0.97 10.27
N ASP A 71 -13.78 0.99 11.53
CA ASP A 71 -14.72 0.89 12.64
C ASP A 71 -15.61 2.15 12.67
N PRO A 72 -16.95 2.02 12.54
CA PRO A 72 -17.87 3.14 12.56
C PRO A 72 -18.03 3.78 13.96
N SER A 73 -17.58 3.12 15.03
CA SER A 73 -17.63 3.66 16.40
C SER A 73 -16.52 4.67 16.68
N ILE A 74 -15.42 4.63 15.91
CA ILE A 74 -14.37 5.67 15.90
C ILE A 74 -14.86 6.83 15.03
N LYS A 75 -15.90 7.52 15.51
CA LYS A 75 -16.26 8.87 15.05
C LYS A 75 -15.44 9.85 15.88
N LYS A 76 -14.57 10.62 15.22
CA LYS A 76 -14.17 11.91 15.75
C LYS A 76 -15.37 12.85 15.69
#